data_AF-A0ABC8R9F9-F1
#
_entry.id   AF-A0ABC8R9F9-F1
#
_cell.length_a   1.000
_cell.length_b   1.000
_cell.length_c   1.000
_cell.angle_alpha   90.00
_cell.angle_beta   90.00
_cell.angle_gamma   90.00
#
_symmetry.space_group_name_H-M   'P 1'
#
loop_
_entity.id
_entity.type
_entity.pdbx_description
1 polymer ?
#
loop_
_entity_poly.entity_id
_entity_poly.type
_entity_poly.pdbx_seq_one_letter_code
_entity_poly.pdbx_strand_id
1 'polypeptide(L)'
;MLDPIMTKPWHHVSEWFPNDKPTPFYTTHGSTLWDYTCHEPKLNHLINDTMSSDAQLVTNMVVRDCKRVFKGFNSLVDIDSGTGTVAKAIVDAFPHLKCIVFDLPHVVADLKGTENLIYAGGDMFEGRERNEKEWAKLFFDAGFNDYKIAPVLGLRYVIEVYA
;
A
#
# COMPACT_ATOMS: atom_id res chain seq x y z
N MET A 1 2.03 15.51 10.40
CA MET A 1 1.93 16.11 9.05
C MET A 1 1.22 17.47 9.17
N LEU A 2 1.96 18.58 9.04
CA LEU A 2 1.43 19.96 9.19
C LEU A 2 1.61 20.81 7.93
N ASP A 3 2.08 20.19 6.83
CA ASP A 3 2.33 20.90 5.58
C ASP A 3 1.03 21.55 5.05
N PRO A 4 1.06 22.82 4.61
CA PRO A 4 -0.10 23.50 4.01
C PRO A 4 -0.77 22.74 2.87
N ILE A 5 -0.01 21.97 2.07
CA ILE A 5 -0.57 21.13 1.01
C ILE A 5 -1.54 20.10 1.59
N MET A 6 -1.24 19.56 2.77
CA MET A 6 -2.05 18.56 3.46
C MET A 6 -3.08 19.14 4.41
N THR A 7 -2.87 20.36 4.93
CA THR A 7 -3.80 21.00 5.87
C THR A 7 -4.88 21.85 5.18
N LYS A 8 -4.60 22.46 4.02
CA LYS A 8 -5.58 23.26 3.25
C LYS A 8 -6.84 22.50 2.84
N PRO A 9 -6.78 21.21 2.39
CA PRO A 9 -7.97 20.46 2.01
C PRO A 9 -9.06 20.40 3.09
N TRP A 10 -8.68 20.44 4.37
CA TRP A 10 -9.63 20.44 5.49
C TRP A 10 -10.48 21.70 5.56
N HIS A 11 -9.98 22.83 5.04
CA HIS A 11 -10.75 24.07 4.96
C HIS A 11 -11.79 24.07 3.82
N HIS A 12 -11.65 23.16 2.84
CA HIS A 12 -12.56 23.04 1.71
C HIS A 12 -13.52 21.86 1.83
N VAL A 13 -13.62 21.22 3.00
CA VAL A 13 -14.53 20.07 3.21
C VAL A 13 -15.99 20.46 2.97
N SER A 14 -16.43 21.65 3.40
CA SER A 14 -17.79 22.14 3.15
C SER A 14 -18.08 22.42 1.68
N GLU A 15 -17.06 22.78 0.90
CA GLU A 15 -17.17 22.97 -0.55
C GLU A 15 -17.12 21.64 -1.29
N TRP A 16 -16.32 20.68 -0.81
CA TRP A 16 -16.23 19.34 -1.36
C TRP A 16 -17.50 18.53 -1.15
N PHE A 17 -18.06 18.54 0.07
CA PHE A 17 -19.17 17.69 0.48
C PHE A 17 -20.41 17.71 -0.43
N PRO A 18 -20.89 18.86 -0.95
CA PRO A 18 -22.03 18.89 -1.85
C PRO A 18 -21.69 18.59 -3.32
N ASN A 19 -20.41 18.40 -3.67
CA ASN A 19 -19.95 18.21 -5.04
C ASN A 19 -19.55 16.76 -5.31
N ASP A 20 -19.71 16.29 -6.56
CA ASP A 20 -19.28 14.94 -6.99
C ASP A 20 -17.75 14.80 -7.19
N LYS A 21 -16.95 15.65 -6.52
CA LYS A 21 -15.49 15.56 -6.60
C LYS A 21 -14.98 14.42 -5.72
N PRO A 22 -13.90 13.71 -6.09
CA PRO A 22 -13.47 12.51 -5.36
C PRO A 22 -13.06 12.76 -3.91
N THR A 23 -12.33 13.85 -3.63
CA THR A 23 -11.79 14.15 -2.29
C THR A 23 -11.70 15.65 -2.01
N PRO A 24 -11.57 16.08 -0.74
CA PRO A 24 -11.22 17.46 -0.41
C PRO A 24 -9.89 17.87 -1.04
N PHE A 25 -8.93 16.94 -1.12
CA PHE A 25 -7.62 17.20 -1.73
C PHE A 25 -7.77 17.57 -3.22
N TYR A 26 -8.56 16.79 -3.96
CA TYR A 26 -8.87 17.09 -5.36
C TYR A 26 -9.62 18.43 -5.51
N THR A 27 -10.50 18.73 -4.56
CA THR A 27 -11.25 20.01 -4.55
C THR A 27 -10.30 21.21 -4.41
N THR A 28 -9.26 21.10 -3.59
CA THR A 28 -8.28 22.17 -3.36
C THR A 28 -7.20 22.26 -4.44
N HIS A 29 -6.67 21.13 -4.91
CA HIS A 29 -5.46 21.11 -5.74
C HIS A 29 -5.70 20.71 -7.19
N GLY A 30 -6.90 20.25 -7.55
CA GLY A 30 -7.27 19.90 -8.93
C GLY A 30 -6.71 18.57 -9.45
N SER A 31 -5.93 17.85 -8.64
CA SER A 31 -5.41 16.51 -8.92
C SER A 31 -5.57 15.61 -7.70
N THR A 32 -5.42 14.29 -7.89
CA THR A 32 -5.40 13.36 -6.76
C THR A 32 -4.13 13.56 -5.92
N LEU A 33 -4.14 13.09 -4.67
CA LEU A 33 -2.95 13.14 -3.81
C LEU A 33 -1.75 12.47 -4.49
N TRP A 34 -1.98 11.32 -5.11
CA TRP A 34 -0.93 10.51 -5.72
C TRP A 34 -0.36 11.12 -7.00
N ASP A 35 -1.21 11.71 -7.85
CA ASP A 35 -0.75 12.46 -9.02
C ASP A 35 0.07 13.70 -8.60
N TYR A 36 -0.33 14.33 -7.50
CA TYR A 36 0.36 15.49 -6.95
C TYR A 36 1.75 15.10 -6.42
N THR A 37 1.87 13.95 -5.72
CA THR A 37 3.16 13.48 -5.19
C THR A 37 4.16 13.10 -6.28
N CYS A 38 3.71 12.65 -7.45
CA CYS A 38 4.58 12.40 -8.61
C CYS A 38 5.42 13.63 -8.99
N HIS A 39 4.88 14.83 -8.79
CA HIS A 39 5.50 16.10 -9.20
C HIS A 39 6.12 16.88 -8.03
N GLU A 40 5.94 16.40 -6.79
CA GLU A 40 6.39 17.07 -5.57
C GLU A 40 7.22 16.11 -4.69
N PRO A 41 8.53 15.95 -4.99
CA PRO A 41 9.38 14.96 -4.32
C PRO A 41 9.43 15.11 -2.80
N LYS A 42 9.39 16.34 -2.29
CA LYS A 42 9.38 16.60 -0.83
C LYS A 42 8.13 16.05 -0.17
N LEU A 43 6.97 16.19 -0.81
CA LEU A 43 5.71 15.66 -0.30
C LEU A 43 5.68 14.14 -0.40
N ASN A 44 6.16 13.58 -1.52
CA ASN A 44 6.32 12.14 -1.69
C ASN A 44 7.18 11.53 -0.57
N HIS A 45 8.35 12.13 -0.28
CA HIS A 45 9.20 11.70 0.83
C HIS A 45 8.49 11.81 2.18
N LEU A 46 7.83 12.94 2.46
CA LEU A 46 7.13 13.14 3.73
C LEU A 46 6.02 12.10 3.97
N ILE A 47 5.25 11.77 2.93
CA ILE A 47 4.18 10.78 3.01
C ILE A 47 4.77 9.38 3.21
N ASN A 48 5.79 9.01 2.44
CA ASN A 48 6.48 7.72 2.59
C ASN A 48 7.10 7.54 3.98
N ASP A 49 7.75 8.58 4.52
CA ASP A 49 8.33 8.54 5.87
C ASP A 49 7.24 8.41 6.94
N THR A 50 6.12 9.12 6.78
CA THR A 50 4.98 9.06 7.70
C THR A 50 4.34 7.66 7.68
N MET A 51 4.11 7.09 6.49
CA MET A 51 3.57 5.75 6.31
C MET A 51 4.53 4.69 6.86
N SER A 52 5.84 4.85 6.63
CA SER A 52 6.86 3.95 7.18
C SER A 52 6.88 3.95 8.71
N SER A 53 6.74 5.12 9.34
CA SER A 53 6.67 5.23 10.80
C SER A 53 5.47 4.48 11.40
N ASP A 54 4.29 4.58 10.77
CA ASP A 54 3.12 3.78 11.18
C ASP A 54 3.34 2.27 10.93
N ALA A 55 3.91 1.94 9.76
CA ALA A 55 4.21 0.57 9.40
C ALA A 55 5.17 -0.11 10.38
N GLN A 56 6.11 0.59 11.00
CA GLN A 56 7.02 0.02 12.02
C GLN A 56 6.28 -0.50 13.26
N LEU A 57 5.27 0.24 13.74
CA LEU A 57 4.47 -0.20 14.88
C LEU A 57 3.68 -1.47 14.56
N VAL A 58 3.05 -1.49 13.38
CA VAL A 58 2.26 -2.65 12.93
C VAL A 58 3.15 -3.85 12.67
N THR A 59 4.31 -3.64 12.04
CA THR A 59 5.31 -4.66 11.75
C THR A 59 5.71 -5.42 13.02
N ASN A 60 5.99 -4.71 14.11
CA ASN A 60 6.35 -5.34 15.38
C ASN A 60 5.23 -6.26 15.92
N MET A 61 3.97 -5.88 15.76
CA MET A 61 2.84 -6.73 16.14
C MET A 61 2.68 -7.91 15.19
N VAL A 62 2.79 -7.70 13.88
CA VAL A 62 2.64 -8.75 12.86
C VAL A 62 3.71 -9.84 13.03
N VAL A 63 4.97 -9.42 13.20
CA VAL A 63 6.09 -10.35 13.42
C VAL A 63 6.01 -11.05 14.77
N ARG A 64 5.50 -10.40 15.83
CA ARG A 64 5.43 -11.02 17.17
C ARG A 64 4.21 -11.90 17.35
N ASP A 65 3.04 -11.39 16.99
CA ASP A 65 1.73 -11.90 17.40
C ASP A 65 1.00 -12.59 16.24
N CYS A 66 1.34 -12.29 14.98
CA CYS A 66 0.68 -12.84 13.79
C CYS A 66 1.52 -13.91 13.05
N LYS A 67 2.56 -14.47 13.66
CA LYS A 67 3.45 -15.46 13.00
C LYS A 67 2.73 -16.63 12.35
N ARG A 68 1.62 -17.06 12.94
CA ARG A 68 0.80 -18.16 12.42
C ARG A 68 0.17 -17.85 11.07
N VAL A 69 -0.09 -16.58 10.76
CA VAL A 69 -0.68 -16.16 9.49
C VAL A 69 0.26 -16.51 8.33
N PHE A 70 1.56 -16.31 8.52
CA PHE A 70 2.56 -16.54 7.47
C PHE A 70 3.05 -17.99 7.37
N LYS A 71 2.57 -18.89 8.24
CA LYS A 71 3.04 -20.26 8.26
C LYS A 71 2.50 -21.02 7.05
N GLY A 72 3.41 -21.50 6.20
CA GLY A 72 3.07 -22.30 5.02
C GLY A 72 2.99 -21.50 3.72
N PHE A 73 3.14 -20.18 3.78
CA PHE A 73 3.35 -19.39 2.57
C PHE A 73 4.77 -19.58 2.05
N ASN A 74 4.91 -19.48 0.73
CA ASN A 74 6.21 -19.45 0.05
C ASN A 74 6.51 -18.06 -0.53
N SER A 75 5.44 -17.30 -0.83
CA SER A 75 5.55 -15.96 -1.36
C SER A 75 4.41 -15.06 -0.88
N LEU A 76 4.67 -13.76 -0.79
CA LEU A 76 3.74 -12.72 -0.41
C LEU A 76 3.89 -11.52 -1.37
N VAL A 77 2.81 -10.82 -1.66
CA VAL A 77 2.85 -9.51 -2.31
C VAL A 77 2.34 -8.46 -1.33
N ASP A 78 3.15 -7.44 -1.08
CA ASP A 78 2.88 -6.31 -0.21
C ASP A 78 2.53 -5.10 -1.10
N ILE A 79 1.23 -4.82 -1.20
CA ILE A 79 0.65 -3.85 -2.14
C ILE A 79 0.55 -2.47 -1.49
N ASP A 80 0.90 -1.43 -2.23
CA ASP A 80 0.88 -0.02 -1.80
C ASP A 80 1.65 0.19 -0.48
N SER A 81 2.74 -0.58 -0.30
CA SER A 81 3.54 -0.58 0.93
C SER A 81 4.58 0.53 0.98
N GLY A 82 4.63 1.41 -0.02
CA GLY A 82 5.66 2.42 -0.19
C GLY A 82 7.03 1.77 -0.37
N THR A 83 7.95 2.08 0.54
CA THR A 83 9.33 1.57 0.50
C THR A 83 9.50 0.16 1.09
N GLY A 84 8.40 -0.56 1.35
CA GLY A 84 8.41 -1.97 1.72
C GLY A 84 8.78 -2.25 3.18
N THR A 85 8.49 -1.34 4.11
CA THR A 85 8.82 -1.50 5.54
C THR A 85 8.27 -2.80 6.13
N VAL A 86 7.04 -3.16 5.78
CA VAL A 86 6.39 -4.39 6.27
C VAL A 86 7.04 -5.62 5.64
N ALA A 87 7.10 -5.68 4.30
CA ALA A 87 7.76 -6.76 3.58
C ALA A 87 9.19 -7.04 4.08
N LYS A 88 10.02 -6.00 4.31
CA LYS A 88 11.38 -6.12 4.85
C LYS A 88 11.41 -6.88 6.17
N ALA A 89 10.54 -6.51 7.10
CA ALA A 89 10.50 -7.17 8.39
C ALA A 89 9.89 -8.58 8.33
N ILE A 90 8.97 -8.84 7.40
CA ILE A 90 8.46 -10.19 7.14
C ILE A 90 9.60 -11.08 6.62
N VAL A 91 10.40 -10.64 5.64
CA VAL A 91 11.51 -11.46 5.13
C VAL A 91 12.61 -11.67 6.18
N ASP A 92 12.85 -10.68 7.04
CA ASP A 92 13.78 -10.82 8.17
C ASP A 92 13.28 -11.85 9.21
N ALA A 93 11.97 -11.86 9.49
CA ALA A 93 11.36 -12.80 10.43
C ALA A 93 11.14 -14.21 9.84
N PHE A 94 10.96 -14.30 8.52
CA PHE A 94 10.66 -15.53 7.79
C PHE A 94 11.53 -15.64 6.54
N PRO A 95 12.82 -16.03 6.67
CA PRO A 95 13.77 -16.03 5.55
C PRO A 95 13.43 -17.00 4.40
N HIS A 96 12.43 -17.87 4.57
CA HIS A 96 11.94 -18.76 3.51
C HIS A 96 10.90 -18.09 2.60
N LEU A 97 10.32 -16.96 3.03
CA LEU A 97 9.32 -16.22 2.26
C LEU A 97 9.99 -15.32 1.23
N LYS A 98 9.44 -15.33 0.02
CA LYS A 98 9.71 -14.32 -0.99
C LYS A 98 8.63 -13.23 -0.95
N CYS A 99 9.01 -11.99 -0.73
CA CYS A 99 8.08 -10.87 -0.74
C CYS A 99 8.29 -10.02 -2.00
N ILE A 100 7.18 -9.60 -2.62
CA ILE A 100 7.18 -8.60 -3.69
C ILE A 100 6.55 -7.34 -3.10
N VAL A 101 7.29 -6.25 -3.06
CA VAL A 101 6.76 -4.92 -2.76
C VAL A 101 6.25 -4.35 -4.07
N PHE A 102 4.94 -4.12 -4.15
CA PHE A 102 4.30 -3.53 -5.31
C PHE A 102 3.81 -2.13 -4.97
N ASP A 103 4.21 -1.14 -5.76
CA ASP A 103 3.78 0.25 -5.60
C ASP A 103 3.86 1.01 -6.93
N LEU A 104 3.51 2.29 -6.93
CA LEU A 104 3.63 3.16 -8.08
C LEU A 104 5.08 3.20 -8.59
N PRO A 105 5.30 3.27 -9.92
CA PRO A 105 6.66 3.20 -10.49
C PRO A 105 7.63 4.22 -9.88
N HIS A 106 7.17 5.44 -9.60
CA HIS A 106 8.00 6.50 -9.04
C HIS A 106 8.40 6.26 -7.56
N VAL A 107 7.66 5.41 -6.83
CA VAL A 107 7.94 5.07 -5.43
C VAL A 107 9.05 4.02 -5.34
N VAL A 108 9.04 3.04 -6.24
CA VAL A 108 9.97 1.90 -6.20
C VAL A 108 11.15 1.99 -7.16
N ALA A 109 11.19 2.98 -8.06
CA ALA A 109 12.19 3.11 -9.13
C ALA A 109 13.64 2.98 -8.65
N ASP A 110 13.98 3.57 -7.50
CA ASP A 110 15.35 3.61 -6.98
C ASP A 110 15.62 2.57 -5.87
N LEU A 111 14.65 1.69 -5.60
CA LEU A 111 14.76 0.70 -4.54
C LEU A 111 15.42 -0.59 -5.04
N LYS A 112 16.39 -1.08 -4.27
CA LYS A 112 17.10 -2.32 -4.54
C LYS A 112 16.58 -3.45 -3.66
N GLY A 113 16.16 -4.53 -4.30
CA GLY A 113 15.72 -5.76 -3.66
C GLY A 113 16.87 -6.58 -3.06
N THR A 114 16.49 -7.73 -2.51
CA THR A 114 17.38 -8.80 -2.05
C THR A 114 16.97 -10.11 -2.73
N GLU A 115 17.58 -11.25 -2.38
CA GLU A 115 17.17 -12.56 -2.90
C GLU A 115 15.70 -12.89 -2.59
N ASN A 116 15.20 -12.43 -1.43
CA ASN A 116 13.86 -12.73 -0.93
C ASN A 116 12.92 -11.52 -0.97
N LEU A 117 13.39 -10.35 -1.44
CA LEU A 117 12.60 -9.13 -1.54
C LEU A 117 12.74 -8.52 -2.93
N ILE A 118 11.63 -8.46 -3.67
CA ILE A 118 11.59 -7.92 -5.03
C ILE A 118 10.74 -6.65 -5.03
N TYR A 119 11.11 -5.64 -5.81
CA TYR A 119 10.26 -4.46 -6.03
C TYR A 119 9.64 -4.54 -7.43
N ALA A 120 8.35 -4.28 -7.52
CA ALA A 120 7.59 -4.24 -8.76
C ALA A 120 6.85 -2.91 -8.85
N GLY A 121 7.13 -2.14 -9.91
CA GLY A 121 6.46 -0.87 -10.17
C GLY A 121 5.27 -1.08 -11.10
N GLY A 122 4.12 -0.53 -10.73
CA GLY A 122 2.97 -0.48 -11.61
C GLY A 122 1.89 0.43 -11.05
N ASP A 123 1.06 0.97 -11.93
CA ASP A 123 -0.20 1.54 -11.47
C ASP A 123 -1.15 0.38 -11.30
N MET A 124 -1.48 0.09 -10.06
CA MET A 124 -2.53 -0.85 -9.81
C MET A 124 -3.82 -0.20 -10.33
N PHE A 125 -4.26 0.97 -9.85
CA PHE A 125 -5.67 1.38 -10.02
C PHE A 125 -6.01 2.88 -10.01
N GLU A 126 -5.19 3.76 -10.58
CA GLU A 126 -5.45 5.21 -10.66
C GLU A 126 -5.78 5.83 -9.27
N GLY A 127 -5.30 5.21 -8.17
CA GLY A 127 -5.51 5.67 -6.80
C GLY A 127 -6.87 5.36 -6.14
N ARG A 128 -7.68 4.43 -6.67
CA ARG A 128 -8.98 4.04 -6.08
C ARG A 128 -8.93 2.73 -5.28
N GLU A 129 -9.59 2.70 -4.12
CA GLU A 129 -9.78 1.50 -3.30
C GLU A 129 -10.70 0.47 -4.00
N ARG A 130 -10.39 -0.82 -3.83
CA ARG A 130 -11.18 -1.95 -4.37
C ARG A 130 -12.11 -2.55 -3.33
N ASN A 131 -13.29 -2.92 -3.78
CA ASN A 131 -14.08 -3.92 -3.06
C ASN A 131 -13.60 -5.34 -3.36
N GLU A 132 -14.05 -6.29 -2.54
CA GLU A 132 -13.67 -7.71 -2.68
C GLU A 132 -13.95 -8.29 -4.07
N LYS A 133 -15.05 -7.90 -4.75
CA LYS A 133 -15.37 -8.43 -6.08
C LYS A 133 -14.37 -7.97 -7.14
N GLU A 134 -13.86 -6.74 -7.00
CA GLU A 134 -12.84 -6.20 -7.90
C GLU A 134 -11.48 -6.88 -7.67
N TRP A 135 -11.15 -7.23 -6.42
CA TRP A 135 -9.99 -8.05 -6.09
C TRP A 135 -10.12 -9.47 -6.64
N ALA A 136 -11.24 -10.13 -6.38
CA ALA A 136 -11.53 -11.47 -6.87
C ALA A 136 -11.39 -11.57 -8.39
N LYS A 137 -12.00 -10.64 -9.12
CA LYS A 137 -11.89 -10.56 -10.58
C LYS A 137 -10.44 -10.51 -11.03
N LEU A 138 -9.62 -9.68 -10.39
CA LEU A 138 -8.21 -9.54 -10.75
C LEU A 138 -7.43 -10.83 -10.53
N PHE A 139 -7.68 -11.55 -9.44
CA PHE A 139 -7.02 -12.84 -9.19
C PHE A 139 -7.42 -13.87 -10.25
N PHE A 140 -8.71 -13.96 -10.59
CA PHE A 140 -9.19 -14.87 -11.65
C PHE A 140 -8.65 -14.48 -13.04
N ASP A 141 -8.62 -13.20 -13.38
CA ASP A 141 -8.07 -12.70 -14.65
C ASP A 141 -6.55 -12.97 -14.74
N ALA A 142 -5.85 -12.99 -13.59
CA ALA A 142 -4.44 -13.37 -13.50
C ALA A 142 -4.20 -14.90 -13.52
N GLY A 143 -5.26 -15.71 -13.57
CA GLY A 143 -5.19 -17.17 -13.69
C GLY A 143 -5.17 -17.94 -12.36
N PHE A 144 -5.45 -17.29 -11.23
CA PHE A 144 -5.67 -17.98 -9.95
C PHE A 144 -7.08 -18.56 -9.91
N ASN A 145 -7.25 -19.69 -9.21
CA ASN A 145 -8.52 -20.42 -9.14
C ASN A 145 -9.30 -20.18 -7.84
N ASP A 146 -8.64 -19.66 -6.80
CA ASP A 146 -9.29 -19.31 -5.53
C ASP A 146 -8.49 -18.22 -4.79
N TYR A 147 -9.09 -17.59 -3.79
CA TYR A 147 -8.42 -16.63 -2.91
C TYR A 147 -9.01 -16.64 -1.49
N LYS A 148 -8.23 -16.16 -0.53
CA LYS A 148 -8.64 -15.97 0.86
C LYS A 148 -8.15 -14.63 1.39
N ILE A 149 -9.07 -13.81 1.87
CA ILE A 149 -8.77 -12.55 2.55
C ILE A 149 -8.79 -12.79 4.06
N ALA A 150 -7.67 -12.56 4.74
CA ALA A 150 -7.53 -12.68 6.18
C ALA A 150 -7.24 -11.29 6.79
N PRO A 151 -8.06 -10.81 7.75
CA PRO A 151 -7.72 -9.61 8.49
C PRO A 151 -6.51 -9.89 9.39
N VAL A 152 -5.53 -8.99 9.42
CA VAL A 152 -4.34 -9.14 10.27
C VAL A 152 -4.34 -8.15 11.42
N LEU A 153 -4.51 -6.86 11.13
CA LEU A 153 -4.57 -5.82 12.16
C LEU A 153 -5.20 -4.53 11.62
N GLY A 154 -6.29 -4.07 12.24
CA GLY A 154 -6.98 -2.85 11.83
C GLY A 154 -7.47 -2.91 10.39
N LEU A 155 -7.07 -1.93 9.56
CA LEU A 155 -7.43 -1.83 8.14
C LEU A 155 -6.57 -2.72 7.21
N ARG A 156 -5.68 -3.55 7.76
CA ARG A 156 -4.74 -4.36 6.96
C ARG A 156 -5.24 -5.79 6.79
N TYR A 157 -5.10 -6.27 5.56
CA TYR A 157 -5.51 -7.60 5.14
C TYR A 157 -4.34 -8.31 4.48
N VAL A 158 -4.26 -9.62 4.67
CA VAL A 158 -3.43 -10.50 3.86
C VAL A 158 -4.36 -11.20 2.89
N ILE A 159 -4.03 -11.13 1.60
CA ILE A 159 -4.76 -11.87 0.57
C ILE A 159 -3.87 -13.00 0.09
N GLU A 160 -4.34 -14.22 0.31
CA GLU A 160 -3.74 -15.44 -0.19
C GLU A 160 -4.45 -15.81 -1.49
N VAL A 161 -3.69 -16.09 -2.56
CA VAL A 161 -4.23 -16.52 -3.85
C VAL A 161 -3.73 -17.92 -4.19
N TYR A 162 -4.61 -18.75 -4.75
CA TYR A 162 -4.35 -20.17 -5.02
C TYR A 162 -4.38 -20.43 -6.52
N ALA A 163 -3.34 -21.09 -7.03
CA ALA A 163 -3.25 -21.53 -8.43
C ALA A 163 -3.86 -22.92 -8.61
#